data_AF-A0AAD8UNC4-F1
#
_entry.id   AF-A0AAD8UNC4-F1
#
_cell.length_a   1.000
_cell.length_b   1.000
_cell.length_c   1.000
_cell.angle_alpha   90.00
_cell.angle_beta   90.00
_cell.angle_gamma   90.00
#
_symmetry.space_group_name_H-M   'P 1'
#
loop_
_entity.id
_entity.type
_entity.pdbx_description
1 polymer ?
#
loop_
_entity_poly.entity_id
_entity_poly.type
_entity_poly.pdbx_seq_one_letter_code
_entity_poly.pdbx_strand_id
1 'polypeptide(L)'
;MSKFNGMAAALADLESKARGEVQVSALRGGEFTLPKRFFVAGVSEDETTFVPSLSFLISQNLIEGGQRRILFDLGLRRDIERYSTPIQNHTKNRQPMTLLPDVRQSLVDGGLDVAAIDEVILSHVHWDHIGTPSDFPNARFRVGQGSLELLSRGMNRHMSHSNFQSDLFDGLKVEEITGPGDHVDAAGFTKLWKDLEGLRILDIGGSDDGSLYAVDLPGHVPGHLGLL
;
A
#
# COMPACT_ATOMS: atom_id res chain seq x y z
N MET A 1 -0.37 33.87 -5.04
CA MET A 1 -0.51 32.88 -3.94
C MET A 1 0.46 31.74 -4.22
N SER A 2 1.18 31.24 -3.22
CA SER A 2 2.10 30.10 -3.43
C SER A 2 1.31 28.84 -3.79
N LYS A 3 1.91 27.91 -4.56
CA LYS A 3 1.29 26.61 -4.88
C LYS A 3 0.84 25.85 -3.63
N PHE A 4 1.59 25.97 -2.52
CA PHE A 4 1.24 25.39 -1.22
C PHE A 4 -0.07 25.92 -0.65
N ASN A 5 -0.36 27.22 -0.80
CA ASN A 5 -1.63 27.79 -0.32
C ASN A 5 -2.82 27.29 -1.15
N GLY A 6 -2.61 27.01 -2.45
CA GLY A 6 -3.61 26.40 -3.32
C GLY A 6 -3.95 24.97 -2.90
N MET A 7 -2.93 24.13 -2.69
CA MET A 7 -3.13 22.74 -2.27
C MET A 7 -3.78 22.64 -0.88
N ALA A 8 -3.38 23.46 0.08
CA ALA A 8 -4.01 23.48 1.41
C ALA A 8 -5.50 23.86 1.33
N ALA A 9 -5.86 24.83 0.49
CA ALA A 9 -7.26 25.20 0.27
C ALA A 9 -8.06 24.09 -0.43
N ALA A 10 -7.44 23.38 -1.38
CA ALA A 10 -8.06 22.24 -2.06
C ALA A 10 -8.33 21.07 -1.11
N LEU A 11 -7.38 20.75 -0.21
CA LEU A 11 -7.57 19.73 0.82
C LEU A 11 -8.68 20.11 1.82
N ALA A 12 -8.73 21.38 2.25
CA ALA A 12 -9.80 21.86 3.12
C ALA A 12 -11.17 21.81 2.42
N ASP A 13 -11.23 22.07 1.12
CA ASP A 13 -12.45 21.95 0.33
C ASP A 13 -12.92 20.50 0.22
N LEU A 14 -12.01 19.52 0.05
CA LEU A 14 -12.35 18.10 0.11
C LEU A 14 -12.93 17.72 1.47
N GLU A 15 -12.23 18.06 2.56
CA GLU A 15 -12.66 17.75 3.92
C GLU A 15 -14.04 18.35 4.21
N SER A 16 -14.30 19.59 3.77
CA SER A 16 -15.60 20.25 3.95
C SER A 16 -16.77 19.56 3.23
N LYS A 17 -16.47 18.73 2.23
CA LYS A 17 -17.46 18.00 1.41
C LYS A 17 -17.53 16.52 1.78
N ALA A 18 -16.63 16.02 2.62
CA ALA A 18 -16.64 14.65 3.09
C ALA A 18 -17.94 14.37 3.87
N ARG A 19 -18.53 13.22 3.59
CA ARG A 19 -19.77 12.72 4.21
C ARG A 19 -19.54 11.41 4.97
N GLY A 20 -18.35 10.86 4.88
CA GLY A 20 -17.93 9.66 5.59
C GLY A 20 -16.62 9.87 6.32
N GLU A 21 -16.36 9.01 7.29
CA GLU A 21 -15.15 8.99 8.09
C GLU A 21 -14.62 7.55 8.12
N VAL A 22 -13.30 7.41 8.28
CA VAL A 22 -12.66 6.11 8.48
C VAL A 22 -11.87 6.11 9.79
N GLN A 23 -11.81 4.94 10.43
CA GLN A 23 -10.87 4.69 11.51
C GLN A 23 -9.61 4.05 10.93
N VAL A 24 -8.43 4.60 11.26
CA VAL A 24 -7.13 4.07 10.84
C VAL A 24 -6.37 3.54 12.04
N SER A 25 -5.93 2.30 11.98
CA SER A 25 -5.09 1.65 12.99
C SER A 25 -3.78 1.21 12.38
N ALA A 26 -2.65 1.63 12.95
CA ALA A 26 -1.35 1.11 12.56
C ALA A 26 -1.19 -0.34 13.02
N LEU A 27 -0.71 -1.21 12.14
CA LEU A 27 -0.41 -2.60 12.40
C LEU A 27 1.11 -2.81 12.41
N ARG A 28 1.58 -3.79 13.18
CA ARG A 28 2.97 -4.21 13.09
C ARG A 28 3.13 -5.08 11.85
N GLY A 29 3.91 -4.60 10.88
CA GLY A 29 4.27 -5.34 9.66
C GLY A 29 5.67 -5.93 9.70
N GLY A 30 6.26 -6.08 10.89
CA GLY A 30 7.68 -6.40 11.07
C GLY A 30 8.60 -5.18 10.96
N GLU A 31 9.88 -5.40 11.24
CA GLU A 31 10.91 -4.38 11.35
C GLU A 31 12.25 -4.91 10.77
N PHE A 32 13.06 -4.02 10.20
CA PHE A 32 14.33 -4.39 9.55
C PHE A 32 15.31 -3.21 9.56
N THR A 33 16.55 -3.42 9.08
CA THR A 33 17.52 -2.32 8.97
C THR A 33 17.62 -1.73 7.58
N LEU A 34 17.75 -0.41 7.52
CA LEU A 34 18.04 0.35 6.31
C LEU A 34 19.37 1.11 6.43
N PRO A 35 20.22 1.12 5.38
CA PRO A 35 21.40 1.98 5.35
C PRO A 35 20.98 3.46 5.31
N LYS A 36 21.40 4.25 6.30
CA LYS A 36 20.99 5.66 6.44
C LYS A 36 21.44 6.52 5.27
N ARG A 37 22.54 6.18 4.60
CA ARG A 37 23.09 6.91 3.45
C ARG A 37 22.12 7.10 2.28
N PHE A 38 21.06 6.28 2.19
CA PHE A 38 20.02 6.46 1.17
C PHE A 38 18.97 7.53 1.53
N PHE A 39 18.93 7.98 2.79
CA PHE A 39 17.87 8.84 3.33
C PHE A 39 18.40 10.11 4.00
N VAL A 40 19.62 10.06 4.55
CA VAL A 40 20.21 11.15 5.34
C VAL A 40 21.56 11.53 4.74
N ALA A 41 21.73 12.81 4.38
CA ALA A 41 23.00 13.32 3.86
C ALA A 41 24.04 13.44 4.99
N GLY A 42 25.30 13.07 4.70
CA GLY A 42 26.44 13.26 5.61
C GLY A 42 26.67 12.18 6.67
N VAL A 43 25.90 11.08 6.63
CA VAL A 43 26.12 9.88 7.48
C VAL A 43 27.21 8.97 6.91
N SER A 44 27.76 8.07 7.73
CA SER A 44 28.76 7.11 7.24
C SER A 44 28.13 6.02 6.36
N GLU A 45 28.96 5.38 5.53
CA GLU A 45 28.52 4.34 4.58
C GLU A 45 27.92 3.09 5.25
N ASP A 46 28.37 2.79 6.48
CA ASP A 46 27.99 1.64 7.29
C ASP A 46 26.88 1.95 8.31
N GLU A 47 26.45 3.21 8.43
CA GLU A 47 25.41 3.57 9.38
C GLU A 47 24.06 3.02 8.93
N THR A 48 23.41 2.25 9.82
CA THR A 48 22.08 1.69 9.61
C THR A 48 21.09 2.17 10.66
N THR A 49 19.80 2.06 10.36
CA THR A 49 18.73 2.33 11.31
C THR A 49 17.70 1.21 11.26
N PHE A 50 17.18 0.84 12.43
CA PHE A 50 16.10 -0.12 12.56
C PHE A 50 14.76 0.61 12.35
N VAL A 51 13.94 0.11 11.44
CA VAL A 51 12.71 0.77 11.00
C VAL A 51 11.54 -0.21 10.90
N PRO A 52 10.30 0.23 11.13
CA PRO A 52 9.13 -0.58 10.87
C PRO A 52 8.85 -0.67 9.37
N SER A 53 8.35 -1.83 8.92
CA SER A 53 7.51 -1.86 7.74
C SER A 53 6.07 -1.53 8.17
N LEU A 54 5.56 -0.42 7.66
CA LEU A 54 4.27 0.13 8.06
C LEU A 54 3.13 -0.55 7.29
N SER A 55 2.05 -0.84 7.99
CA SER A 55 0.80 -1.32 7.41
C SER A 55 -0.36 -0.80 8.26
N PHE A 56 -1.53 -0.64 7.64
CA PHE A 56 -2.66 -0.01 8.31
C PHE A 56 -3.95 -0.79 8.09
N LEU A 57 -4.75 -0.94 9.14
CA LEU A 57 -6.14 -1.34 9.04
C LEU A 57 -7.00 -0.07 8.95
N ILE A 58 -7.74 0.07 7.86
CA ILE A 58 -8.70 1.13 7.64
C ILE A 58 -10.10 0.52 7.75
N SER A 59 -10.91 1.04 8.67
CA SER A 59 -12.28 0.60 8.90
C SER A 59 -13.25 1.71 8.52
N GLN A 60 -14.05 1.48 7.49
CA GLN A 60 -15.06 2.40 6.97
C GLN A 60 -16.46 1.91 7.31
N ASN A 61 -17.26 2.71 8.01
CA ASN A 61 -18.67 2.41 8.19
C ASN A 61 -19.43 2.76 6.90
N LEU A 62 -20.21 1.82 6.37
CA LEU A 62 -20.93 2.02 5.13
C LEU A 62 -22.29 2.69 5.39
N ILE A 63 -22.74 3.54 4.46
CA ILE A 63 -24.02 4.26 4.56
C ILE A 63 -25.20 3.28 4.65
N GLU A 64 -25.13 2.16 3.93
CA GLU A 64 -26.15 1.11 3.91
C GLU A 64 -26.11 0.18 5.15
N GLY A 65 -25.16 0.43 6.06
CA GLY A 65 -24.89 -0.40 7.24
C GLY A 65 -23.76 -1.40 7.01
N GLY A 66 -23.12 -1.82 8.12
CA GLY A 66 -21.93 -2.66 8.08
C GLY A 66 -20.63 -1.86 8.03
N GLN A 67 -19.52 -2.58 7.97
CA GLN A 67 -18.17 -2.01 7.99
C GLN A 67 -17.31 -2.69 6.93
N ARG A 68 -16.70 -1.88 6.07
CA ARG A 68 -15.66 -2.31 5.12
C ARG A 68 -14.30 -2.20 5.80
N ARG A 69 -13.50 -3.26 5.71
CA ARG A 69 -12.15 -3.35 6.30
C ARG A 69 -11.11 -3.52 5.20
N ILE A 70 -10.18 -2.57 5.19
CA ILE A 70 -9.15 -2.46 4.16
C ILE A 70 -7.79 -2.56 4.86
N LEU A 71 -6.93 -3.43 4.36
CA LEU A 71 -5.51 -3.38 4.70
C LEU A 71 -4.78 -2.51 3.67
N PHE A 72 -4.01 -1.55 4.15
CA PHE A 72 -3.05 -0.81 3.33
C PHE A 72 -1.64 -1.30 3.66
N ASP A 73 -1.03 -1.99 2.68
CA ASP A 73 0.17 -2.82 2.81
C ASP A 73 0.05 -4.01 3.77
N LEU A 74 0.96 -4.97 3.61
CA LEU A 74 1.04 -6.22 4.39
C LEU A 74 2.41 -6.42 5.07
N GLY A 75 3.33 -5.48 4.92
CA GLY A 75 4.64 -5.48 5.56
C GLY A 75 5.59 -6.58 5.08
N LEU A 76 6.43 -7.08 5.99
CA LEU A 76 7.37 -8.17 5.77
C LEU A 76 6.68 -9.54 5.79
N ARG A 77 7.19 -10.51 5.03
CA ARG A 77 6.81 -11.92 5.19
C ARG A 77 7.38 -12.47 6.49
N ARG A 78 6.55 -13.21 7.22
CA ARG A 78 6.98 -14.01 8.38
C ARG A 78 8.03 -15.07 8.03
N ASP A 79 7.98 -15.57 6.78
CA ASP A 79 8.83 -16.64 6.26
C ASP A 79 9.64 -16.11 5.08
N ILE A 80 10.94 -15.87 5.32
CA ILE A 80 11.85 -15.32 4.32
C ILE A 80 12.05 -16.29 3.15
N GLU A 81 11.94 -17.59 3.38
CA GLU A 81 12.16 -18.61 2.34
C GLU A 81 11.08 -18.56 1.25
N ARG A 82 9.94 -17.91 1.53
CA ARG A 82 8.86 -17.67 0.55
C ARG A 82 9.08 -16.45 -0.35
N TYR A 83 10.10 -15.63 -0.07
CA TYR A 83 10.56 -14.67 -1.05
C TYR A 83 11.38 -15.36 -2.14
N SER A 84 11.47 -14.74 -3.32
CA SER A 84 12.39 -15.21 -4.36
C SER A 84 13.85 -15.13 -3.90
N THR A 85 14.72 -16.01 -4.41
CA THR A 85 16.15 -16.05 -4.03
C THR A 85 16.87 -14.69 -4.10
N PRO A 86 16.61 -13.81 -5.09
CA PRO A 86 17.18 -12.46 -5.09
C PRO A 86 16.79 -11.62 -3.88
N ILE A 87 15.52 -11.69 -3.44
CA ILE A 87 15.03 -10.99 -2.26
C ILE A 87 15.62 -11.62 -0.99
N GLN A 88 15.69 -12.95 -0.89
CA GLN A 88 16.35 -13.63 0.24
C GLN A 88 17.82 -13.20 0.38
N ASN A 89 18.53 -12.99 -0.73
CA ASN A 89 19.89 -12.46 -0.69
C ASN A 89 19.91 -10.98 -0.29
N HIS A 90 18.90 -10.20 -0.67
CA HIS A 90 18.74 -8.81 -0.25
C HIS A 90 18.59 -8.68 1.27
N THR A 91 17.76 -9.52 1.89
CA THR A 91 17.45 -9.46 3.33
C THR A 91 18.66 -9.77 4.23
N LYS A 92 19.70 -10.45 3.71
CA LYS A 92 20.98 -10.64 4.43
C LYS A 92 21.65 -9.31 4.77
N ASN A 93 21.42 -8.26 3.98
CA ASN A 93 21.93 -6.90 4.21
C ASN A 93 20.91 -5.98 4.90
N ARG A 94 19.88 -6.56 5.52
CA ARG A 94 18.78 -5.85 6.20
C ARG A 94 18.60 -6.30 7.65
N GLN A 95 19.63 -6.93 8.20
CA GLN A 95 19.63 -7.48 9.56
C GLN A 95 20.02 -6.44 10.62
N PRO A 96 19.56 -6.58 11.88
CA PRO A 96 18.56 -7.55 12.32
C PRO A 96 17.17 -7.29 11.74
N MET A 97 16.36 -8.34 11.64
CA MET A 97 14.95 -8.27 11.28
C MET A 97 14.06 -8.85 12.38
N THR A 98 12.91 -8.24 12.61
CA THR A 98 11.83 -8.77 13.43
C THR A 98 10.64 -9.04 12.51
N LEU A 99 10.32 -10.32 12.29
CA LEU A 99 9.29 -10.73 11.32
C LEU A 99 7.92 -10.98 11.96
N LEU A 100 7.85 -10.98 13.29
CA LEU A 100 6.63 -11.17 14.05
C LEU A 100 6.51 -10.14 15.19
N PRO A 101 5.28 -9.71 15.52
CA PRO A 101 4.06 -9.92 14.77
C PRO A 101 4.14 -9.26 13.38
N ASP A 102 3.63 -9.98 12.40
CA ASP A 102 3.35 -9.44 11.06
C ASP A 102 1.89 -8.95 11.02
N VAL A 103 1.41 -8.55 9.85
CA VAL A 103 0.04 -8.03 9.70
C VAL A 103 -1.02 -9.06 10.10
N ARG A 104 -0.87 -10.34 9.73
CA ARG A 104 -1.82 -11.39 10.11
C ARG A 104 -1.90 -11.53 11.64
N GLN A 105 -0.75 -11.64 12.31
CA GLN A 105 -0.71 -11.80 13.75
C GLN A 105 -1.23 -10.54 14.46
N SER A 106 -0.91 -9.35 13.95
CA SER A 106 -1.42 -8.08 14.49
C SER A 106 -2.95 -8.00 14.47
N LEU A 107 -3.60 -8.52 13.42
CA LEU A 107 -5.06 -8.58 13.34
C LEU A 107 -5.64 -9.54 14.38
N VAL A 108 -5.08 -10.75 14.47
CA VAL A 108 -5.52 -11.78 15.43
C VAL A 108 -5.34 -11.30 16.87
N ASP A 109 -4.21 -10.69 17.19
CA ASP A 109 -3.93 -10.12 18.52
C ASP A 109 -4.89 -8.97 18.85
N GLY A 110 -5.33 -8.23 17.83
CA GLY A 110 -6.37 -7.20 17.92
C GLY A 110 -7.80 -7.76 17.97
N GLY A 111 -7.99 -9.09 17.96
CA GLY A 111 -9.29 -9.74 18.02
C GLY A 111 -10.08 -9.74 16.70
N LEU A 112 -9.43 -9.49 15.57
CA LEU A 112 -10.05 -9.46 14.24
C LEU A 112 -9.65 -10.69 13.42
N ASP A 113 -10.65 -11.41 12.91
CA ASP A 113 -10.44 -12.51 11.96
C ASP A 113 -9.96 -11.97 10.60
N VAL A 114 -8.92 -12.58 10.04
CA VAL A 114 -8.41 -12.28 8.70
C VAL A 114 -9.47 -12.49 7.62
N ALA A 115 -10.44 -13.38 7.85
CA ALA A 115 -11.57 -13.60 6.95
C ALA A 115 -12.54 -12.41 6.90
N ALA A 116 -12.47 -11.47 7.84
CA ALA A 116 -13.27 -10.27 7.90
C ALA A 116 -12.65 -9.07 7.15
N ILE A 117 -11.50 -9.28 6.49
CA ILE A 117 -10.85 -8.28 5.62
C ILE A 117 -11.49 -8.35 4.23
N ASP A 118 -12.07 -7.23 3.80
CA ASP A 118 -12.74 -7.13 2.51
C ASP A 118 -11.76 -6.81 1.38
N GLU A 119 -10.74 -6.01 1.68
CA GLU A 119 -9.83 -5.49 0.67
C GLU A 119 -8.39 -5.37 1.18
N VAL A 120 -7.43 -5.62 0.29
CA VAL A 120 -6.03 -5.32 0.51
C VAL A 120 -5.55 -4.42 -0.61
N ILE A 121 -5.08 -3.23 -0.27
CA ILE A 121 -4.47 -2.28 -1.20
C ILE A 121 -2.98 -2.26 -0.90
N LEU A 122 -2.15 -2.59 -1.89
CA LEU A 122 -0.70 -2.40 -1.75
C LEU A 122 -0.32 -1.03 -2.32
N SER A 123 0.41 -0.24 -1.52
CA SER A 123 1.00 1.03 -1.95
C SER A 123 1.88 0.80 -3.18
N HIS A 124 2.69 -0.26 -3.14
CA HIS A 124 3.46 -0.77 -4.26
C HIS A 124 3.95 -2.19 -3.94
N VAL A 125 4.62 -2.82 -4.92
CA VAL A 125 4.93 -4.25 -4.89
C VAL A 125 6.39 -4.57 -4.51
N HIS A 126 7.02 -3.72 -3.69
CA HIS A 126 8.32 -4.08 -3.11
C HIS A 126 8.17 -5.12 -2.00
N TRP A 127 9.23 -5.90 -1.80
CA TRP A 127 9.29 -7.05 -0.90
C TRP A 127 8.87 -6.73 0.54
N ASP A 128 9.11 -5.51 1.01
CA ASP A 128 8.82 -5.03 2.34
C ASP A 128 7.40 -4.51 2.54
N HIS A 129 6.55 -4.51 1.50
CA HIS A 129 5.15 -4.08 1.55
C HIS A 129 4.16 -5.22 1.28
N ILE A 130 4.61 -6.29 0.62
CA ILE A 130 3.72 -7.32 0.06
C ILE A 130 3.28 -8.39 1.04
N GLY A 131 3.94 -8.53 2.19
CA GLY A 131 3.65 -9.52 3.24
C GLY A 131 3.29 -10.90 2.68
N THR A 132 2.25 -11.53 3.23
CA THR A 132 1.77 -12.86 2.79
C THR A 132 0.34 -12.78 2.27
N PRO A 133 0.11 -12.51 0.97
CA PRO A 133 -1.24 -12.34 0.41
C PRO A 133 -2.16 -13.55 0.62
N SER A 134 -1.60 -14.77 0.62
CA SER A 134 -2.37 -16.01 0.82
C SER A 134 -3.02 -16.15 2.20
N ASP A 135 -2.69 -15.27 3.16
CA ASP A 135 -3.40 -15.18 4.43
C ASP A 135 -4.81 -14.58 4.31
N PHE A 136 -5.12 -13.90 3.19
CA PHE A 136 -6.37 -13.16 2.96
C PHE A 136 -7.12 -13.66 1.71
N PRO A 137 -7.49 -14.95 1.62
CA PRO A 137 -8.06 -15.53 0.40
C PRO A 137 -9.44 -14.97 0.02
N ASN A 138 -10.16 -14.36 0.98
CA ASN A 138 -11.48 -13.76 0.75
C ASN A 138 -11.40 -12.29 0.30
N ALA A 139 -10.26 -11.63 0.51
CA ALA A 139 -10.10 -10.22 0.21
C ALA A 139 -9.94 -9.99 -1.29
N ARG A 140 -10.46 -8.85 -1.77
CA ARG A 140 -10.09 -8.32 -3.08
C ARG A 140 -8.76 -7.57 -2.96
N PHE A 141 -7.80 -7.89 -3.82
CA PHE A 141 -6.53 -7.17 -3.88
C PHE A 141 -6.59 -6.04 -4.91
N ARG A 142 -6.03 -4.89 -4.57
CA ARG A 142 -5.87 -3.76 -5.48
C ARG A 142 -4.44 -3.24 -5.43
N VAL A 143 -3.92 -2.89 -6.59
CA VAL A 143 -2.60 -2.30 -6.79
C VAL A 143 -2.70 -1.14 -7.78
N GLY A 144 -1.75 -0.21 -7.83
CA GLY A 144 -1.79 0.84 -8.83
C GLY A 144 -1.46 0.35 -10.24
N GLN A 145 -1.95 1.06 -11.25
CA GLN A 145 -1.73 0.75 -12.67
C GLN A 145 -0.25 0.51 -13.00
N GLY A 146 0.02 -0.61 -13.67
CA GLY A 146 1.37 -1.03 -14.06
C GLY A 146 2.07 -1.92 -13.04
N SER A 147 1.49 -2.15 -11.86
CA SER A 147 2.05 -3.08 -10.86
C SER A 147 2.02 -4.52 -11.34
N LEU A 148 0.97 -4.95 -12.06
CA LEU A 148 0.87 -6.32 -12.58
C LEU A 148 1.85 -6.54 -13.75
N GLU A 149 2.04 -5.53 -14.61
CA GLU A 149 3.09 -5.57 -15.62
C GLU A 149 4.49 -5.63 -14.97
N LEU A 150 4.71 -4.84 -13.92
CA LEU A 150 5.96 -4.84 -13.16
C LEU A 150 6.24 -6.20 -12.51
N LEU A 151 5.23 -6.86 -11.92
CA LEU A 151 5.37 -8.20 -11.33
C LEU A 151 5.74 -9.26 -12.38
N SER A 152 5.18 -9.15 -13.58
CA SER A 152 5.40 -10.12 -14.65
C SER A 152 6.70 -9.91 -15.44
N ARG A 153 7.12 -8.66 -15.64
CA ARG A 153 8.27 -8.31 -16.50
C ARG A 153 9.50 -7.83 -15.73
N GLY A 154 9.34 -7.44 -14.46
CA GLY A 154 10.36 -6.78 -13.68
C GLY A 154 10.69 -5.37 -14.20
N MET A 155 11.80 -4.79 -13.71
CA MET A 155 12.34 -3.53 -14.23
C MET A 155 13.62 -3.76 -15.04
N ASN A 156 13.78 -3.01 -16.13
CA ASN A 156 15.01 -2.97 -16.94
C ASN A 156 16.21 -2.30 -16.22
N ARG A 157 16.05 -1.87 -14.96
CA ARG A 157 17.11 -1.25 -14.16
C ARG A 157 17.46 -2.16 -12.99
N HIS A 158 18.70 -2.65 -12.96
CA HIS A 158 19.20 -3.51 -11.89
C HIS A 158 19.46 -2.72 -10.61
N MET A 159 18.43 -2.54 -9.79
CA MET A 159 18.55 -2.12 -8.40
C MET A 159 18.29 -3.33 -7.51
N SER A 160 19.10 -3.54 -6.47
CA SER A 160 19.09 -4.78 -5.67
C SER A 160 17.80 -5.06 -4.90
N HIS A 161 16.93 -4.06 -4.75
CA HIS A 161 15.59 -4.18 -4.13
C HIS A 161 14.45 -4.28 -5.16
N SER A 162 14.76 -4.18 -6.46
CA SER A 162 13.78 -4.22 -7.56
C SER A 162 13.59 -5.63 -8.08
N ASN A 163 13.32 -6.56 -7.16
CA ASN A 163 12.99 -7.94 -7.49
C ASN A 163 11.50 -8.15 -7.21
N PHE A 164 10.79 -8.69 -8.19
CA PHE A 164 9.34 -8.82 -8.15
C PHE A 164 8.95 -10.29 -8.37
N GLN A 165 7.88 -10.73 -7.70
CA GLN A 165 7.41 -12.11 -7.73
C GLN A 165 6.15 -12.19 -8.59
N SER A 166 6.25 -12.80 -9.77
CA SER A 166 5.12 -12.89 -10.71
C SER A 166 3.93 -13.69 -10.16
N ASP A 167 4.20 -14.60 -9.23
CA ASP A 167 3.24 -15.50 -8.54
C ASP A 167 2.63 -14.88 -7.27
N LEU A 168 2.86 -13.57 -7.03
CA LEU A 168 2.43 -12.91 -5.78
C LEU A 168 0.93 -13.07 -5.47
N PHE A 169 0.09 -13.10 -6.51
CA PHE A 169 -1.36 -13.17 -6.41
C PHE A 169 -1.96 -14.49 -6.92
N ASP A 170 -1.18 -15.57 -7.00
CA ASP A 170 -1.66 -16.87 -7.47
C ASP A 170 -2.88 -17.36 -6.66
N GLY A 171 -3.99 -17.61 -7.36
CA GLY A 171 -5.26 -18.02 -6.74
C GLY A 171 -6.03 -16.90 -6.03
N LEU A 172 -5.60 -15.65 -6.15
CA LEU A 172 -6.25 -14.49 -5.52
C LEU A 172 -6.91 -13.58 -6.57
N LYS A 173 -7.91 -12.81 -6.12
CA LYS A 173 -8.56 -11.79 -6.96
C LYS A 173 -7.78 -10.49 -6.86
N VAL A 174 -7.16 -10.05 -7.96
CA VAL A 174 -6.41 -8.79 -8.02
C VAL A 174 -6.88 -7.92 -9.19
N GLU A 175 -7.00 -6.62 -8.96
CA GLU A 175 -7.31 -5.61 -9.98
C GLU A 175 -6.37 -4.40 -9.85
N GLU A 176 -6.16 -3.67 -10.95
CA GLU A 176 -5.42 -2.41 -10.91
C GLU A 176 -6.37 -1.23 -10.72
N ILE A 177 -6.04 -0.33 -9.79
CA ILE A 177 -6.58 1.02 -9.79
C ILE A 177 -5.93 1.73 -10.98
N THR A 178 -6.72 2.01 -12.02
CA THR A 178 -6.24 2.70 -13.23
C THR A 178 -5.54 4.01 -12.87
N GLY A 179 -4.58 4.42 -13.69
CA GLY A 179 -3.88 5.70 -13.50
C GLY A 179 -4.73 6.90 -13.93
N PRO A 180 -4.13 8.11 -13.89
CA PRO A 180 -4.84 9.37 -14.12
C PRO A 180 -5.60 9.38 -15.45
N GLY A 181 -6.92 9.56 -15.35
CA GLY A 181 -7.86 9.47 -16.46
C GLY A 181 -9.19 8.85 -16.01
N ASP A 182 -9.80 8.08 -16.91
CA ASP A 182 -11.01 7.31 -16.61
C ASP A 182 -10.66 6.06 -15.79
N HIS A 183 -11.36 5.86 -14.67
CA HIS A 183 -11.32 4.67 -13.84
C HIS A 183 -12.67 3.98 -13.87
N VAL A 184 -12.75 2.77 -14.43
CA VAL A 184 -13.98 1.98 -14.32
C VAL A 184 -13.87 1.10 -13.08
N ASP A 185 -14.76 1.30 -12.12
CA ASP A 185 -14.78 0.49 -10.90
C ASP A 185 -15.35 -0.93 -11.15
N ALA A 186 -15.29 -1.78 -10.14
CA ALA A 186 -15.79 -3.15 -10.24
C ALA A 186 -17.29 -3.26 -10.55
N ALA A 187 -18.07 -2.18 -10.33
CA ALA A 187 -19.49 -2.11 -10.66
C ALA A 187 -19.75 -1.55 -12.08
N GLY A 188 -18.68 -1.19 -12.81
CA GLY A 188 -18.77 -0.67 -14.17
C GLY A 188 -19.01 0.83 -14.26
N PHE A 189 -18.90 1.57 -13.15
CA PHE A 189 -19.05 3.02 -13.15
C PHE A 189 -17.70 3.69 -13.42
N THR A 190 -17.71 4.67 -14.34
CA THR A 190 -16.54 5.51 -14.58
C THR A 190 -16.41 6.56 -13.49
N LYS A 191 -15.42 6.38 -12.63
CA LYS A 191 -14.87 7.38 -11.74
C LYS A 191 -13.74 8.13 -12.44
N LEU A 192 -13.57 9.40 -12.09
CA LEU A 192 -12.54 10.25 -12.70
C LEU A 192 -11.51 10.62 -11.65
N TRP A 193 -10.24 10.45 -12.02
CA TRP A 193 -9.15 11.06 -11.28
C TRP A 193 -9.28 12.58 -11.33
N LYS A 194 -9.14 13.23 -10.17
CA LYS A 194 -9.14 14.69 -10.03
C LYS A 194 -7.73 15.16 -9.78
N ASP A 195 -7.35 16.27 -10.40
CA ASP A 195 -6.09 16.96 -10.11
C ASP A 195 -6.36 18.11 -9.13
N LEU A 196 -5.77 18.01 -7.93
CA LEU A 196 -5.83 19.03 -6.89
C LEU A 196 -4.46 19.71 -6.78
N GLU A 197 -4.24 20.70 -7.63
CA GLU A 197 -3.02 21.52 -7.63
C GLU A 197 -1.72 20.66 -7.73
N GLY A 198 -1.77 19.60 -8.53
CA GLY A 198 -0.68 18.64 -8.74
C GLY A 198 -0.80 17.35 -7.92
N LEU A 199 -1.77 17.25 -7.02
CA LEU A 199 -2.11 16.00 -6.32
C LEU A 199 -3.24 15.29 -7.06
N ARG A 200 -2.94 14.19 -7.75
CA ARG A 200 -3.94 13.42 -8.49
C ARG A 200 -4.57 12.38 -7.56
N ILE A 201 -5.88 12.46 -7.41
CA ILE A 201 -6.65 11.64 -6.47
C ILE A 201 -7.87 10.97 -7.11
N LEU A 202 -8.29 9.85 -6.55
CA LEU A 202 -9.49 9.11 -6.92
C LEU A 202 -10.24 8.71 -5.67
N ASP A 203 -11.54 9.03 -5.58
CA ASP A 203 -12.38 8.59 -4.47
C ASP A 203 -12.61 7.07 -4.56
N ILE A 204 -12.18 6.35 -3.52
CA ILE A 204 -12.31 4.91 -3.39
C ILE A 204 -13.10 4.52 -2.14
N GLY A 205 -13.79 5.47 -1.51
CA GLY A 205 -14.73 5.22 -0.42
C GLY A 205 -15.91 4.38 -0.90
N GLY A 206 -16.53 3.62 0.02
CA GLY A 206 -17.63 2.71 -0.25
C GLY A 206 -18.90 3.35 -0.84
N SER A 207 -18.97 4.68 -0.93
CA SER A 207 -20.13 5.40 -1.50
C SER A 207 -19.76 6.76 -2.15
N ASP A 208 -18.52 6.93 -2.61
CA ASP A 208 -17.99 8.25 -3.05
C ASP A 208 -18.35 9.36 -2.04
N ASP A 209 -18.14 9.01 -0.77
CA ASP A 209 -18.46 9.82 0.39
C ASP A 209 -17.30 10.72 0.80
N GLY A 210 -16.19 10.70 0.05
CA GLY A 210 -14.99 11.48 0.33
C GLY A 210 -14.25 11.07 1.60
N SER A 211 -14.45 9.84 2.08
CA SER A 211 -13.80 9.32 3.28
C SER A 211 -12.42 8.68 3.03
N LEU A 212 -12.12 8.33 1.77
CA LEU A 212 -10.87 7.68 1.40
C LEU A 212 -10.53 7.91 -0.07
N TYR A 213 -9.34 8.44 -0.33
CA TYR A 213 -8.86 8.70 -1.68
C TYR A 213 -7.59 7.90 -1.98
N ALA A 214 -7.51 7.28 -3.16
CA ALA A 214 -6.24 6.84 -3.73
C ALA A 214 -5.49 8.05 -4.29
N VAL A 215 -4.17 8.09 -4.10
CA VAL A 215 -3.29 9.17 -4.55
C VAL A 215 -2.23 8.60 -5.49
N ASP A 216 -2.09 9.15 -6.69
CA ASP A 216 -1.06 8.72 -7.65
C ASP A 216 0.30 9.34 -7.30
N LEU A 217 1.27 8.51 -6.91
CA LEU A 217 2.59 8.90 -6.40
C LEU A 217 3.73 8.36 -7.31
N PRO A 218 3.83 8.83 -8.57
CA PRO A 218 4.82 8.32 -9.51
C PRO A 218 6.25 8.70 -9.10
N GLY A 219 7.22 7.92 -9.56
CA GLY A 219 8.66 8.22 -9.44
C GLY A 219 9.47 7.15 -8.71
N HIS A 220 8.83 6.30 -7.90
CA HIS A 220 9.48 5.19 -7.21
C HIS A 220 9.43 3.89 -8.03
N VAL A 221 8.23 3.35 -8.25
CA VAL A 221 7.96 2.22 -9.14
C VAL A 221 6.64 2.43 -9.88
N PRO A 222 6.42 1.81 -11.05
CA PRO A 222 5.10 1.78 -11.69
C PRO A 222 4.01 1.32 -10.71
N GLY A 223 2.87 2.02 -10.71
CA GLY A 223 1.73 1.71 -9.84
C GLY A 223 1.87 2.11 -8.38
N HIS A 224 2.85 2.95 -8.02
CA HIS A 224 2.97 3.44 -6.65
C HIS A 224 1.83 4.40 -6.27
N LEU A 225 1.13 4.06 -5.19
CA LEU A 225 -0.04 4.78 -4.67
C LEU A 225 0.16 5.16 -3.21
N GLY A 226 -0.49 6.26 -2.83
CA GLY A 226 -0.80 6.60 -1.44
C GLY A 226 -2.31 6.51 -1.17
N LEU A 227 -2.68 6.61 0.09
CA LEU A 227 -4.06 6.89 0.51
C LEU A 227 -4.11 8.24 1.23
N LEU A 228 -5.20 8.98 1.04
CA LEU A 228 -5.53 10.24 1.70
C LEU A 228 -6.90 10.14 2.36
#